data_AF-A0A957WT94-F1
#
_entry.id   AF-A0A957WT94-F1
#
_cell.length_a   1.000
_cell.length_b   1.000
_cell.length_c   1.000
_cell.angle_alpha   90.00
_cell.angle_beta   90.00
_cell.angle_gamma   90.00
#
_symmetry.space_group_name_H-M   'P 1'
#
loop_
_entity.id
_entity.type
_entity.pdbx_description
1 polymer ?
#
loop_
_entity_poly.entity_id
_entity_poly.type
_entity_poly.pdbx_seq_one_letter_code
_entity_poly.pdbx_strand_id
1 'polypeptide(L)'
;MAISDTFQAHRPPGYTGRGDAYLPDIIKELRRFLAETQKDFAYDTLRLPAQELPELAHVLVEFGEDIHANIGIWAALEQYNRDLFGTPLPLTLRSEAVTNKPPELVDRLHHLLWIIYHEIEPELTLAPQHQDLRLLAQAIANFLDDRLAAVPRQSGIKQFLAQPNRFGWDVKRKLVWLGYHAYLFRYPCQNYIADNGGKVDIGTIDDFICQETTRWSGLGVIDILAGLLPLSTAQRKNLRGWYERHMAFYEMKSLKSVTLHVINLINNQPYKIRVDKNINYFKPGHIVFGSLVPWEGRWYWSGEQKAYPAFPEATKQQVVDDMLRRMPNVV
;
A
#
# COMPACT_ATOMS: atom_id res chain seq x y z
N MET A 1 4.73 -20.07 1.32
CA MET A 1 4.09 -20.09 -0.02
C MET A 1 5.03 -19.37 -0.96
N ALA A 2 5.53 -20.00 -2.03
CA ALA A 2 6.61 -19.43 -2.85
C ALA A 2 6.08 -18.25 -3.68
N ILE A 3 6.48 -17.04 -3.29
CA ILE A 3 6.30 -15.83 -4.08
C ILE A 3 7.11 -16.00 -5.37
N SER A 4 6.60 -15.49 -6.48
CA SER A 4 7.42 -15.33 -7.68
C SER A 4 8.66 -14.52 -7.31
N ASP A 5 9.80 -15.21 -7.20
CA ASP A 5 11.17 -14.74 -6.90
C ASP A 5 11.71 -13.68 -7.89
N THR A 6 10.84 -13.07 -8.66
CA THR A 6 11.18 -12.11 -9.70
C THR A 6 10.84 -10.71 -9.24
N PHE A 7 11.88 -9.90 -9.14
CA PHE A 7 11.82 -8.44 -8.97
C PHE A 7 10.70 -7.77 -9.81
N GLN A 8 10.43 -8.29 -11.00
CA GLN A 8 9.40 -7.77 -11.91
C GLN A 8 7.97 -7.93 -11.36
N ALA A 9 7.70 -8.92 -10.50
CA ALA A 9 6.38 -9.12 -9.91
C ALA A 9 5.95 -7.95 -8.98
N HIS A 10 6.90 -7.18 -8.46
CA HIS A 10 6.63 -6.02 -7.61
C HIS A 10 6.65 -4.69 -8.37
N ARG A 11 6.92 -4.72 -9.69
CA ARG A 11 7.00 -3.51 -10.50
C ARG A 11 5.63 -3.13 -11.09
N PRO A 12 5.30 -1.84 -11.20
CA PRO A 12 4.10 -1.41 -11.92
C PRO A 12 4.18 -1.83 -13.40
N PRO A 13 3.16 -2.55 -13.94
CA PRO A 13 3.20 -3.02 -15.32
C PRO A 13 3.34 -1.89 -16.34
N GLY A 14 4.28 -2.03 -17.28
CA GLY A 14 4.50 -1.07 -18.36
C GLY A 14 5.33 0.17 -17.99
N TYR A 15 5.92 0.20 -16.79
CA TYR A 15 6.80 1.30 -16.36
C TYR A 15 8.19 0.77 -16.05
N THR A 16 9.21 1.36 -16.68
CA THR A 16 10.61 0.97 -16.50
C THR A 16 11.49 2.20 -16.34
N GLY A 17 12.40 2.15 -15.36
CA GLY A 17 13.49 3.09 -15.17
C GLY A 17 14.83 2.52 -15.64
N ARG A 18 15.78 3.39 -15.99
CA ARG A 18 17.15 2.92 -16.28
C ARG A 18 17.82 2.30 -15.05
N GLY A 19 17.43 2.72 -13.84
CA GLY A 19 17.92 2.14 -12.59
C GLY A 19 17.43 0.71 -12.35
N ASP A 20 16.22 0.38 -12.82
CA ASP A 20 15.57 -0.92 -12.60
C ASP A 20 16.38 -2.11 -13.12
N ALA A 21 17.22 -1.90 -14.15
CA ALA A 21 18.07 -2.95 -14.71
C ALA A 21 19.19 -3.43 -13.76
N TYR A 22 19.58 -2.60 -12.78
CA TYR A 22 20.69 -2.89 -11.86
C TYR A 22 20.22 -3.55 -10.55
N LEU A 23 18.98 -3.29 -10.14
CA LEU A 23 18.45 -3.71 -8.85
C LEU A 23 18.41 -5.23 -8.64
N PRO A 24 18.08 -6.08 -9.64
CA PRO A 24 18.08 -7.53 -9.45
C PRO A 24 19.44 -8.10 -9.01
N ASP A 25 20.54 -7.55 -9.50
CA ASP A 25 21.87 -8.03 -9.12
C ASP A 25 22.29 -7.50 -7.74
N ILE A 26 21.94 -6.26 -7.41
CA ILE A 26 22.11 -5.70 -6.07
C ILE A 26 21.33 -6.52 -5.03
N ILE A 27 20.11 -6.96 -5.34
CA ILE A 27 19.31 -7.83 -4.47
C ILE A 27 20.01 -9.17 -4.22
N LYS A 28 20.54 -9.83 -5.26
CA LYS A 28 21.27 -11.10 -5.11
C LYS A 28 22.55 -10.92 -4.28
N GLU A 29 23.25 -9.80 -4.46
CA GLU A 29 24.41 -9.45 -3.66
C GLU A 29 24.04 -9.19 -2.21
N LEU A 30 23.00 -8.40 -1.96
CA LEU A 30 22.53 -8.09 -0.61
C LEU A 30 22.07 -9.35 0.12
N ARG A 31 21.36 -10.28 -0.55
CA ARG A 31 20.97 -11.56 0.05
C ARG A 31 22.17 -12.34 0.59
N ARG A 32 23.25 -12.43 -0.21
CA ARG A 32 24.49 -13.10 0.20
C ARG A 32 25.16 -12.34 1.35
N PHE A 33 25.21 -11.02 1.25
CA PHE A 33 25.75 -10.16 2.28
C PHE A 33 25.03 -10.36 3.61
N LEU A 34 23.69 -10.35 3.63
CA LEU A 34 22.89 -10.61 4.82
C LEU A 34 23.22 -11.98 5.44
N ALA A 35 23.32 -13.04 4.62
CA ALA A 35 23.66 -14.38 5.11
C ALA A 35 25.03 -14.42 5.82
N GLU A 36 26.00 -13.65 5.34
CA GLU A 36 27.32 -13.54 5.98
C GLU A 36 27.28 -12.65 7.22
N THR A 37 26.65 -11.47 7.16
CA THR A 37 26.58 -10.52 8.28
C THR A 37 25.94 -11.12 9.53
N GLN A 38 24.93 -11.98 9.38
CA GLN A 38 24.24 -12.63 10.49
C GLN A 38 25.13 -13.59 11.31
N LYS A 39 26.25 -14.05 10.73
CA LYS A 39 27.24 -14.90 11.43
C LYS A 39 28.00 -14.14 12.51
N ASP A 40 28.10 -12.82 12.35
CA ASP A 40 28.79 -11.93 13.29
C ASP A 40 27.86 -11.43 14.40
N PHE A 41 26.58 -11.82 14.39
CA PHE A 41 25.64 -11.43 15.43
C PHE A 41 25.98 -12.06 16.77
N ALA A 42 25.90 -11.25 17.82
CA ALA A 42 26.12 -11.68 19.18
C ALA A 42 24.96 -12.54 19.71
N TYR A 43 23.74 -12.32 19.21
CA TYR A 43 22.55 -13.05 19.61
C TYR A 43 21.82 -13.68 18.41
N ASP A 44 21.08 -14.75 18.68
CA ASP A 44 20.28 -15.43 17.65
C ASP A 44 18.98 -14.68 17.32
N THR A 45 18.61 -13.67 18.12
CA THR A 45 17.35 -12.90 18.04
C THR A 45 17.03 -12.35 16.65
N LEU A 46 18.05 -11.93 15.90
CA LEU A 46 17.90 -11.35 14.56
C LEU A 46 18.36 -12.30 13.44
N ARG A 47 18.73 -13.53 13.76
CA ARG A 47 19.17 -14.48 12.74
C ARG A 47 17.95 -15.05 12.03
N LEU A 48 17.76 -14.64 10.78
CA LEU A 48 16.67 -15.12 9.95
C LEU A 48 17.09 -16.41 9.22
N PRO A 49 16.15 -17.35 9.02
CA PRO A 49 16.42 -18.53 8.21
C PRO A 49 16.63 -18.14 6.74
N ALA A 50 17.38 -18.96 6.00
CA ALA A 50 17.79 -18.67 4.63
C ALA A 50 16.62 -18.38 3.66
N GLN A 51 15.42 -18.85 3.99
CA GLN A 51 14.20 -18.64 3.21
C GLN A 51 13.61 -17.22 3.32
N GLU A 52 13.91 -16.47 4.39
CA GLU A 52 13.42 -15.09 4.58
C GLU A 52 14.35 -14.04 3.97
N LEU A 53 15.64 -14.38 3.82
CA LEU A 53 16.65 -13.47 3.29
C LEU A 53 16.38 -12.94 1.87
N PRO A 54 15.79 -13.70 0.93
CA PRO A 54 15.42 -13.18 -0.38
C PRO A 54 14.46 -11.99 -0.27
N GLU A 55 13.35 -12.14 0.46
CA GLU A 55 12.31 -11.10 0.57
C GLU A 55 12.84 -9.88 1.33
N LEU A 56 13.60 -10.09 2.42
CA LEU A 56 14.25 -9.00 3.13
C LEU A 56 15.22 -8.23 2.21
N ALA A 57 16.02 -8.92 1.40
CA ALA A 57 16.92 -8.25 0.45
C ALA A 57 16.15 -7.42 -0.60
N HIS A 58 15.01 -7.93 -1.10
CA HIS A 58 14.14 -7.18 -1.99
C HIS A 58 13.63 -5.89 -1.35
N VAL A 59 13.04 -5.99 -0.15
CA VAL A 59 12.50 -4.85 0.59
C VAL A 59 13.57 -3.79 0.85
N LEU A 60 14.77 -4.20 1.27
CA LEU A 60 15.86 -3.28 1.57
C LEU A 60 16.43 -2.58 0.34
N VAL A 61 16.58 -3.27 -0.80
CA VAL A 61 17.03 -2.62 -2.04
C VAL A 61 15.98 -1.65 -2.58
N GLU A 62 14.69 -1.97 -2.49
CA GLU A 62 13.63 -1.07 -2.91
C GLU A 62 13.46 0.14 -2.00
N PHE A 63 13.68 -0.03 -0.70
CA PHE A 63 13.84 1.10 0.21
C PHE A 63 15.04 1.97 -0.21
N GLY A 64 16.19 1.37 -0.51
CA GLY A 64 17.36 2.11 -1.02
C GLY A 64 17.06 2.86 -2.32
N GLU A 65 16.31 2.24 -3.25
CA GLU A 65 15.83 2.87 -4.48
C GLU A 65 14.92 4.08 -4.19
N ASP A 66 13.99 3.96 -3.25
CA ASP A 66 13.10 5.05 -2.84
C ASP A 66 13.88 6.28 -2.39
N ILE A 67 14.89 6.09 -1.53
CA ILE A 67 15.78 7.16 -1.07
C ILE A 67 16.63 7.72 -2.23
N HIS A 68 17.28 6.85 -3.00
CA HIS A 68 18.21 7.24 -4.06
C HIS A 68 17.54 7.97 -5.24
N ALA A 69 16.42 7.42 -5.73
CA ALA A 69 15.65 7.98 -6.83
C ALA A 69 14.68 9.09 -6.37
N ASN A 70 14.57 9.32 -5.05
CA ASN A 70 13.62 10.23 -4.42
C ASN A 70 12.18 9.93 -4.91
N ILE A 71 11.73 8.69 -4.71
CA ILE A 71 10.38 8.25 -5.10
C ILE A 71 9.37 8.92 -4.16
N GLY A 72 9.66 8.92 -2.86
CA GLY A 72 8.97 9.71 -1.84
C GLY A 72 8.10 8.89 -0.88
N ILE A 73 8.15 7.55 -0.92
CA ILE A 73 7.32 6.69 -0.05
C ILE A 73 7.74 6.88 1.41
N TRP A 74 9.04 6.76 1.70
CA TRP A 74 9.61 7.02 3.03
C TRP A 74 9.44 8.47 3.45
N ALA A 75 9.63 9.40 2.52
CA ALA A 75 9.49 10.83 2.79
C ALA A 75 8.06 11.19 3.23
N ALA A 76 7.04 10.53 2.67
CA ALA A 76 5.65 10.71 3.09
C ALA A 76 5.42 10.22 4.54
N LEU A 77 6.02 9.09 4.93
CA LEU A 77 5.99 8.60 6.31
C LEU A 77 6.68 9.59 7.28
N GLU A 78 7.90 10.02 6.96
CA GLU A 78 8.65 10.98 7.78
C GLU A 78 7.90 12.31 7.94
N GLN A 79 7.31 12.81 6.86
CA GLN A 79 6.55 14.06 6.90
C GLN A 79 5.31 13.91 7.77
N TYR A 80 4.58 12.80 7.65
CA TYR A 80 3.40 12.58 8.48
C TYR A 80 3.75 12.54 9.97
N ASN A 81 4.83 11.82 10.34
CA ASN A 81 5.25 11.74 11.73
C ASN A 81 5.59 13.13 12.30
N ARG A 82 6.27 13.98 11.49
CA ARG A 82 6.55 15.37 11.88
C ARG A 82 5.29 16.21 11.99
N ASP A 83 4.36 16.08 11.05
CA ASP A 83 3.10 16.86 11.04
C ASP A 83 2.22 16.51 12.25
N LEU A 84 2.16 15.22 12.62
CA LEU A 84 1.30 14.75 13.71
C LEU A 84 1.93 14.92 15.10
N PHE A 85 3.20 14.53 15.25
CA PHE A 85 3.87 14.47 16.55
C PHE A 85 4.91 15.58 16.77
N GLY A 86 5.17 16.43 15.78
CA GLY A 86 6.20 17.46 15.85
C GLY A 86 7.63 16.91 15.93
N THR A 87 7.83 15.60 15.71
CA THR A 87 9.12 14.92 15.90
C THR A 87 9.47 14.05 14.69
N PRO A 88 10.76 13.77 14.43
CA PRO A 88 11.17 12.74 13.48
C PRO A 88 10.74 11.34 13.92
N LEU A 89 10.82 10.37 13.00
CA LEU A 89 10.54 8.97 13.33
C LEU A 89 11.47 8.48 14.46
N PRO A 90 11.01 7.59 15.35
CA PRO A 90 11.87 6.97 16.35
C PRO A 90 13.14 6.39 15.72
N LEU A 91 14.27 6.44 16.42
CA LEU A 91 15.57 5.91 15.96
C LEU A 91 16.21 6.67 14.79
N THR A 92 15.62 7.78 14.32
CA THR A 92 16.19 8.58 13.22
C THR A 92 17.06 9.77 13.65
N LEU A 93 17.23 9.98 14.96
CA LEU A 93 18.07 11.04 15.53
C LEU A 93 19.15 10.44 16.45
N ARG A 94 20.40 10.87 16.26
CA ARG A 94 21.57 10.45 17.07
C ARG A 94 21.78 11.28 18.35
N SER A 95 21.11 12.42 18.49
CA SER A 95 21.24 13.34 19.62
C SER A 95 19.92 14.05 19.92
N GLU A 96 19.72 14.45 21.18
CA GLU A 96 18.55 15.22 21.67
C GLU A 96 18.41 16.60 21.00
N ALA A 97 19.45 17.07 20.30
CA ALA A 97 19.34 18.26 19.48
C ALA A 97 18.52 17.94 18.22
N VAL A 98 17.30 18.50 18.14
CA VAL A 98 16.52 18.58 16.91
C VAL A 98 17.33 19.39 15.90
N THR A 99 18.16 18.70 15.11
CA THR A 99 18.85 19.33 14.00
C THR A 99 17.89 19.41 12.81
N ASN A 100 17.92 20.51 12.07
CA ASN A 100 17.17 20.65 10.80
C ASN A 100 17.74 19.78 9.67
N LYS A 101 18.69 18.88 9.97
CA LYS A 101 19.28 17.98 8.96
C LYS A 101 18.36 16.76 8.78
N PRO A 102 18.17 16.29 7.54
CA PRO A 102 17.47 15.05 7.30
C PRO A 102 18.25 13.87 7.94
N PRO A 103 17.56 12.83 8.43
CA PRO A 103 18.20 11.63 8.95
C PRO A 103 19.12 10.96 7.92
N GLU A 104 20.20 10.34 8.40
CA GLU A 104 21.12 9.56 7.56
C GLU A 104 20.47 8.22 7.16
N LEU A 105 20.99 7.60 6.08
CA LEU A 105 20.46 6.32 5.59
C LEU A 105 20.49 5.22 6.67
N VAL A 106 21.57 5.16 7.45
CA VAL A 106 21.73 4.22 8.56
C VAL A 106 20.63 4.37 9.62
N ASP A 107 20.25 5.60 9.97
CA ASP A 107 19.24 5.83 11.00
C ASP A 107 17.83 5.46 10.47
N ARG A 108 17.57 5.71 9.19
CA ARG A 108 16.33 5.26 8.52
C ARG A 108 16.25 3.74 8.40
N LEU A 109 17.36 3.09 8.04
CA LEU A 109 17.44 1.62 7.99
C LEU A 109 17.25 1.01 9.38
N HIS A 110 17.78 1.65 10.42
CA HIS A 110 17.58 1.19 11.78
C HIS A 110 16.09 1.18 12.15
N HIS A 111 15.36 2.24 11.82
CA HIS A 111 13.90 2.30 12.00
C HIS A 111 13.17 1.26 11.14
N LEU A 112 13.51 1.15 9.85
CA LEU A 112 12.87 0.22 8.93
C LEU A 112 13.08 -1.25 9.35
N LEU A 113 14.30 -1.63 9.72
CA LEU A 113 14.60 -2.99 10.20
C LEU A 113 13.84 -3.27 11.49
N TRP A 114 13.78 -2.33 12.42
CA TRP A 114 12.99 -2.47 13.63
C TRP A 114 11.52 -2.77 13.31
N ILE A 115 10.94 -2.12 12.30
CA ILE A 115 9.58 -2.41 11.82
C ILE A 115 9.50 -3.79 11.18
N ILE A 116 10.34 -4.08 10.19
CA ILE A 116 10.24 -5.31 9.38
C ILE A 116 10.38 -6.56 10.26
N TYR A 117 11.29 -6.56 11.24
CA TYR A 117 11.47 -7.74 12.09
C TYR A 117 10.22 -8.09 12.91
N HIS A 118 9.41 -7.10 13.32
CA HIS A 118 8.11 -7.36 13.96
C HIS A 118 7.05 -7.84 12.97
N GLU A 119 7.21 -7.58 11.68
CA GLU A 119 6.31 -8.12 10.64
C GLU A 119 6.71 -9.53 10.21
N ILE A 120 8.00 -9.88 10.23
CA ILE A 120 8.48 -11.25 9.94
C ILE A 120 8.17 -12.19 11.11
N GLU A 121 8.44 -11.74 12.34
CA GLU A 121 8.22 -12.51 13.57
C GLU A 121 7.34 -11.70 14.55
N PRO A 122 6.00 -11.80 14.48
CA PRO A 122 5.10 -10.98 15.29
C PRO A 122 5.25 -11.14 16.81
N GLU A 123 5.77 -12.29 17.27
CA GLU A 123 6.03 -12.57 18.69
C GLU A 123 7.41 -12.06 19.15
N LEU A 124 8.23 -11.53 18.24
CA LEU A 124 9.53 -11.00 18.56
C LEU A 124 9.39 -9.69 19.35
N THR A 125 9.90 -9.68 20.58
CA THR A 125 10.09 -8.45 21.34
C THR A 125 11.48 -7.89 21.07
N LEU A 126 11.60 -6.92 20.15
CA LEU A 126 12.88 -6.35 19.76
C LEU A 126 13.11 -4.96 20.35
N ALA A 127 14.12 -4.85 21.22
CA ALA A 127 14.54 -3.57 21.77
C ALA A 127 15.07 -2.64 20.65
N PRO A 128 14.63 -1.37 20.57
CA PRO A 128 15.10 -0.42 19.55
C PRO A 128 16.60 -0.10 19.58
N GLN A 129 17.30 -0.48 20.66
CA GLN A 129 18.74 -0.26 20.83
C GLN A 129 19.55 -1.55 20.71
N HIS A 130 18.94 -2.64 20.24
CA HIS A 130 19.58 -3.94 20.09
C HIS A 130 20.88 -3.82 19.27
N GLN A 131 21.98 -4.36 19.76
CA GLN A 131 23.30 -4.16 19.15
C GLN A 131 23.40 -4.74 17.74
N ASP A 132 22.85 -5.94 17.53
CA ASP A 132 22.89 -6.60 16.22
C ASP A 132 22.00 -5.87 15.20
N LEU A 133 20.96 -5.16 15.67
CA LEU A 133 20.09 -4.35 14.82
C LEU A 133 20.86 -3.13 14.29
N ARG A 134 21.64 -2.47 15.16
CA ARG A 134 22.51 -1.34 14.79
C ARG A 134 23.63 -1.78 13.85
N LEU A 135 24.27 -2.91 14.15
CA LEU A 135 25.31 -3.50 13.30
C LEU A 135 24.76 -3.79 11.91
N LEU A 136 23.60 -4.43 11.84
CA LEU A 136 22.93 -4.76 10.58
C LEU A 136 22.56 -3.50 9.80
N ALA A 137 21.95 -2.50 10.46
CA ALA A 137 21.58 -1.23 9.83
C ALA A 137 22.81 -0.52 9.22
N GLN A 138 23.93 -0.46 9.95
CA GLN A 138 25.16 0.17 9.48
C GLN A 138 25.78 -0.60 8.30
N ALA A 139 25.81 -1.94 8.38
CA ALA A 139 26.34 -2.80 7.34
C ALA A 139 25.55 -2.64 6.03
N ILE A 140 24.21 -2.65 6.12
CA ILE A 140 23.32 -2.46 4.96
C ILE A 140 23.44 -1.05 4.41
N ALA A 141 23.54 -0.01 5.26
CA ALA A 141 23.67 1.38 4.81
C ALA A 141 24.90 1.54 3.92
N ASN A 142 26.06 1.08 4.39
CA ASN A 142 27.30 1.13 3.62
C ASN A 142 27.18 0.36 2.30
N PHE A 143 26.61 -0.85 2.35
CA PHE A 143 26.39 -1.66 1.16
C PHE A 143 25.52 -0.94 0.12
N LEU A 144 24.38 -0.38 0.55
CA LEU A 144 23.43 0.29 -0.34
C LEU A 144 23.99 1.60 -0.89
N ASP A 145 24.65 2.42 -0.06
CA ASP A 145 25.29 3.66 -0.51
C ASP A 145 26.33 3.37 -1.60
N ASP A 146 27.19 2.37 -1.39
CA ASP A 146 28.20 1.98 -2.37
C ASP A 146 27.59 1.46 -3.67
N ARG A 147 26.59 0.57 -3.58
CA ARG A 147 25.99 -0.08 -4.75
C ARG A 147 25.09 0.85 -5.54
N LEU A 148 24.33 1.72 -4.87
CA LEU A 148 23.40 2.62 -5.53
C LEU A 148 24.08 3.88 -6.09
N ALA A 149 25.29 4.23 -5.64
CA ALA A 149 26.05 5.38 -6.16
C ALA A 149 26.20 5.37 -7.70
N ALA A 150 26.38 4.19 -8.29
CA ALA A 150 26.52 4.01 -9.74
C ALA A 150 25.18 3.83 -10.49
N VAL A 151 24.06 3.66 -9.78
CA VAL A 151 22.76 3.37 -10.38
C VAL A 151 22.09 4.65 -10.87
N PRO A 152 21.54 4.70 -12.09
CA PRO A 152 20.74 5.84 -12.54
C PRO A 152 19.53 6.08 -11.64
N ARG A 153 19.28 7.34 -11.24
CA ARG A 153 18.13 7.74 -10.39
C ARG A 153 16.75 7.62 -11.06
N GLN A 154 16.69 7.12 -12.28
CA GLN A 154 15.44 6.95 -13.03
C GLN A 154 14.80 5.64 -12.63
N SER A 155 13.68 5.72 -11.91
CA SER A 155 12.91 4.57 -11.41
C SER A 155 11.60 4.42 -12.20
N GLY A 156 11.24 3.17 -12.54
CA GLY A 156 9.93 2.86 -13.12
C GLY A 156 8.78 3.17 -12.16
N ILE A 157 8.99 2.94 -10.86
CA ILE A 157 8.02 3.26 -9.81
C ILE A 157 7.74 4.76 -9.75
N LYS A 158 8.80 5.58 -9.78
CA LYS A 158 8.65 7.04 -9.79
C LYS A 158 7.85 7.53 -11.00
N GLN A 159 8.12 6.97 -12.18
CA GLN A 159 7.37 7.29 -13.40
C GLN A 159 5.89 6.90 -13.29
N PHE A 160 5.59 5.73 -12.73
CA PHE A 160 4.22 5.26 -12.46
C PHE A 160 3.47 6.19 -11.50
N LEU A 161 4.10 6.56 -10.38
CA LEU A 161 3.49 7.44 -9.38
C LEU A 161 3.30 8.87 -9.90
N ALA A 162 4.18 9.33 -10.79
CA ALA A 162 4.07 10.63 -11.46
C ALA A 162 2.95 10.71 -12.51
N GLN A 163 2.31 9.59 -12.87
CA GLN A 163 1.20 9.62 -13.81
C GLN A 163 0.03 10.47 -13.28
N PRO A 164 -0.79 11.08 -14.15
CA PRO A 164 -1.93 11.88 -13.72
C PRO A 164 -2.93 11.10 -12.84
N ASN A 165 -3.59 11.81 -11.92
CA ASN A 165 -4.64 11.28 -11.03
C ASN A 165 -6.04 11.74 -11.49
N ARG A 166 -6.33 11.63 -12.78
CA ARG A 166 -7.53 12.26 -13.39
C ARG A 166 -8.82 11.55 -12.98
N PHE A 167 -8.75 10.23 -12.81
CA PHE A 167 -9.89 9.39 -12.52
C PHE A 167 -9.65 8.55 -11.26
N GLY A 168 -10.73 8.08 -10.63
CA GLY A 168 -10.63 7.23 -9.44
C GLY A 168 -9.79 5.97 -9.68
N TRP A 169 -9.90 5.35 -10.86
CA TRP A 169 -9.07 4.18 -11.20
C TRP A 169 -7.57 4.50 -11.33
N ASP A 170 -7.20 5.75 -11.66
CA ASP A 170 -5.78 6.16 -11.73
C ASP A 170 -5.15 6.18 -10.33
N VAL A 171 -5.94 6.56 -9.32
CA VAL A 171 -5.55 6.54 -7.90
C VAL A 171 -5.63 5.12 -7.37
N LYS A 172 -6.70 4.38 -7.71
CA LYS A 172 -6.92 3.02 -7.22
C LYS A 172 -5.79 2.07 -7.61
N ARG A 173 -5.33 2.10 -8.87
CA ARG A 173 -4.19 1.27 -9.29
C ARG A 173 -2.90 1.58 -8.50
N LYS A 174 -2.72 2.84 -8.07
CA LYS A 174 -1.57 3.24 -7.25
C LYS A 174 -1.73 2.80 -5.80
N LEU A 175 -2.94 2.84 -5.25
CA LEU A 175 -3.25 2.26 -3.93
C LEU A 175 -2.97 0.76 -3.91
N VAL A 176 -3.51 0.03 -4.89
CA VAL A 176 -3.30 -1.43 -5.01
C VAL A 176 -1.82 -1.74 -5.11
N TRP A 177 -1.08 -1.03 -5.98
CA TRP A 177 0.35 -1.25 -6.12
C TRP A 177 1.12 -0.90 -4.84
N LEU A 178 0.84 0.25 -4.22
CA LEU A 178 1.51 0.68 -3.00
C LEU A 178 1.27 -0.30 -1.85
N GLY A 179 0.04 -0.78 -1.67
CA GLY A 179 -0.30 -1.68 -0.57
C GLY A 179 0.18 -3.10 -0.76
N TYR A 180 0.08 -3.64 -1.98
CA TYR A 180 0.40 -5.05 -2.23
C TYR A 180 1.85 -5.29 -2.65
N HIS A 181 2.49 -4.32 -3.33
CA HIS A 181 3.81 -4.52 -3.92
C HIS A 181 4.92 -3.69 -3.30
N ALA A 182 4.65 -2.50 -2.75
CA ALA A 182 5.73 -1.64 -2.26
C ALA A 182 6.38 -2.18 -0.97
N TYR A 183 7.68 -1.94 -0.85
CA TYR A 183 8.52 -2.41 0.26
C TYR A 183 7.93 -2.11 1.65
N LEU A 184 7.26 -0.96 1.81
CA LEU A 184 6.75 -0.49 3.10
C LEU A 184 5.55 -1.30 3.61
N PHE A 185 4.74 -1.84 2.70
CA PHE A 185 3.47 -2.51 3.04
C PHE A 185 3.45 -3.99 2.69
N ARG A 186 4.51 -4.51 2.05
CA ARG A 186 4.55 -5.90 1.58
C ARG A 186 4.34 -6.92 2.70
N TYR A 187 5.14 -6.87 3.76
CA TYR A 187 4.95 -7.76 4.91
C TYR A 187 3.62 -7.53 5.63
N PRO A 188 3.23 -6.28 5.97
CA PRO A 188 1.91 -6.03 6.56
C PRO A 188 0.74 -6.60 5.74
N CYS A 189 0.79 -6.48 4.41
CA CYS A 189 -0.25 -7.00 3.53
C CYS A 189 -0.26 -8.53 3.52
N GLN A 190 0.91 -9.17 3.49
CA GLN A 190 1.02 -10.63 3.56
C GLN A 190 0.48 -11.18 4.88
N ASN A 191 0.83 -10.54 5.99
CA ASN A 191 0.32 -10.88 7.32
C ASN A 191 -1.21 -10.73 7.36
N TYR A 192 -1.73 -9.61 6.85
CA TYR A 192 -3.17 -9.41 6.76
C TYR A 192 -3.88 -10.49 5.94
N ILE A 193 -3.33 -10.89 4.80
CA ILE A 193 -3.90 -11.96 3.98
C ILE A 193 -3.87 -13.29 4.74
N ALA A 194 -2.78 -13.62 5.43
CA ALA A 194 -2.65 -14.84 6.22
C ALA A 194 -3.71 -14.89 7.35
N ASP A 195 -3.88 -13.78 8.07
CA ASP A 195 -4.85 -13.62 9.16
C ASP A 195 -6.31 -13.72 8.66
N ASN A 196 -6.55 -13.40 7.39
CA ASN A 196 -7.87 -13.44 6.75
C ASN A 196 -8.08 -14.68 5.85
N GLY A 197 -7.48 -15.82 6.22
CA GLY A 197 -7.73 -17.11 5.58
C GLY A 197 -6.81 -17.43 4.40
N GLY A 198 -5.76 -16.64 4.18
CA GLY A 198 -4.66 -16.92 3.25
C GLY A 198 -5.00 -16.79 1.77
N LYS A 199 -6.21 -16.36 1.42
CA LYS A 199 -6.64 -16.22 0.03
C LYS A 199 -6.37 -14.80 -0.47
N VAL A 200 -5.63 -14.70 -1.57
CA VAL A 200 -5.47 -13.44 -2.29
C VAL A 200 -6.70 -13.21 -3.15
N ASP A 201 -7.64 -12.38 -2.69
CA ASP A 201 -8.76 -11.92 -3.49
C ASP A 201 -8.98 -10.40 -3.39
N ILE A 202 -9.82 -9.89 -4.29
CA ILE A 202 -10.04 -8.44 -4.45
C ILE A 202 -10.56 -7.83 -3.15
N GLY A 203 -11.44 -8.51 -2.42
CA GLY A 203 -12.04 -7.98 -1.18
C GLY A 203 -10.97 -7.78 -0.13
N THR A 204 -10.18 -8.81 0.16
CA THR A 204 -9.10 -8.76 1.17
C THR A 204 -8.08 -7.67 0.86
N ILE A 205 -7.66 -7.54 -0.42
CA ILE A 205 -6.72 -6.48 -0.80
C ILE A 205 -7.36 -5.09 -0.70
N ASP A 206 -8.62 -4.94 -1.11
CA ASP A 206 -9.34 -3.66 -1.02
C ASP A 206 -9.48 -3.19 0.43
N ASP A 207 -9.76 -4.12 1.34
CA ASP A 207 -9.92 -3.86 2.76
C ASP A 207 -8.58 -3.45 3.38
N PHE A 208 -7.49 -4.17 3.11
CA PHE A 208 -6.15 -3.79 3.55
C PHE A 208 -5.77 -2.37 3.09
N ILE A 209 -5.91 -2.06 1.80
CA ILE A 209 -5.45 -0.76 1.28
C ILE A 209 -6.36 0.40 1.70
N CYS A 210 -7.63 0.13 2.04
CA CYS A 210 -8.60 1.18 2.36
C CYS A 210 -8.89 1.34 3.86
N GLN A 211 -8.75 0.30 4.68
CA GLN A 211 -9.26 0.31 6.07
C GLN A 211 -8.18 0.00 7.10
N GLU A 212 -7.15 -0.74 6.73
CA GLU A 212 -6.12 -1.13 7.68
C GLU A 212 -5.07 -0.05 7.88
N THR A 213 -4.57 0.00 9.11
CA THR A 213 -3.42 0.82 9.49
C THR A 213 -2.32 -0.06 10.05
N THR A 214 -1.08 0.38 9.84
CA THR A 214 0.09 -0.32 10.38
C THR A 214 0.18 -0.11 11.89
N ARG A 215 0.55 -1.16 12.62
CA ARG A 215 0.69 -1.10 14.09
C ARG A 215 1.80 -0.13 14.53
N TRP A 216 2.82 0.06 13.70
CA TRP A 216 4.02 0.82 14.02
C TRP A 216 3.93 2.32 13.70
N SER A 217 3.00 2.77 12.86
CA SER A 217 2.79 4.21 12.60
C SER A 217 1.35 4.70 12.75
N GLY A 218 0.37 3.79 12.81
CA GLY A 218 -1.04 4.13 12.73
C GLY A 218 -1.47 4.63 11.34
N LEU A 219 -0.61 4.50 10.32
CA LEU A 219 -0.90 4.90 8.94
C LEU A 219 -1.29 3.72 8.08
N GLY A 220 -2.28 3.95 7.22
CA GLY A 220 -2.64 3.02 6.15
C GLY A 220 -1.98 3.38 4.81
N VAL A 221 -2.21 2.52 3.82
CA VAL A 221 -1.75 2.71 2.43
C VAL A 221 -2.31 4.02 1.84
N ILE A 222 -3.57 4.33 2.15
CA ILE A 222 -4.23 5.59 1.77
C ILE A 222 -3.46 6.81 2.27
N ASP A 223 -2.98 6.80 3.52
CA ASP A 223 -2.32 7.97 4.10
C ASP A 223 -0.98 8.25 3.45
N ILE A 224 -0.20 7.19 3.22
CA ILE A 224 1.09 7.30 2.53
C ILE A 224 0.88 7.75 1.08
N LEU A 225 -0.09 7.17 0.36
CA LEU A 225 -0.37 7.61 -1.02
C LEU A 225 -0.83 9.07 -1.06
N ALA A 226 -1.68 9.49 -0.12
CA ALA A 226 -2.16 10.86 0.01
C ALA A 226 -1.02 11.85 0.29
N GLY A 227 0.00 11.43 1.05
CA GLY A 227 1.23 12.19 1.28
C GLY A 227 2.14 12.29 0.06
N LEU A 228 2.25 11.19 -0.67
CA LEU A 228 3.15 10.98 -1.80
C LEU A 228 2.71 11.69 -3.09
N LEU A 229 1.41 11.68 -3.38
CA LEU A 229 0.89 12.24 -4.63
C LEU A 229 0.78 13.77 -4.58
N PRO A 230 1.00 14.47 -5.72
CA PRO A 230 0.80 15.92 -5.83
C PRO A 230 -0.70 16.23 -5.90
N LEU A 231 -1.38 16.12 -4.75
CA LEU A 231 -2.82 16.32 -4.59
C LEU A 231 -3.11 17.67 -3.93
N SER A 232 -4.19 18.32 -4.35
CA SER A 232 -4.77 19.44 -3.60
C SER A 232 -5.28 18.98 -2.24
N THR A 233 -5.51 19.92 -1.31
CA THR A 233 -6.08 19.61 0.01
C THR A 233 -7.44 18.89 -0.11
N ALA A 234 -8.28 19.28 -1.05
CA ALA A 234 -9.57 18.65 -1.29
C ALA A 234 -9.44 17.21 -1.80
N GLN A 235 -8.53 16.97 -2.76
CA GLN A 235 -8.21 15.63 -3.26
C GLN A 235 -7.63 14.74 -2.15
N ARG A 236 -6.72 15.28 -1.33
CA ARG A 236 -6.10 14.55 -0.22
C ARG A 236 -7.14 14.14 0.82
N LYS A 237 -8.05 15.05 1.19
CA LYS A 237 -9.19 14.75 2.08
C LYS A 237 -10.10 13.69 1.47
N ASN A 238 -10.39 13.81 0.17
CA ASN A 238 -11.25 12.87 -0.53
C ASN A 238 -10.64 11.46 -0.60
N LEU A 239 -9.36 11.32 -0.97
CA LEU A 239 -8.63 10.05 -0.95
C LEU A 239 -8.63 9.44 0.45
N ARG A 240 -8.36 10.25 1.48
CA ARG A 240 -8.40 9.80 2.86
C ARG A 240 -9.78 9.31 3.28
N GLY A 241 -10.86 9.85 2.73
CA GLY A 241 -12.22 9.35 2.98
C GLY A 241 -12.57 8.03 2.29
N TRP A 242 -11.66 7.42 1.50
CA TRP A 242 -11.96 6.16 0.81
C TRP A 242 -12.09 4.95 1.74
N TYR A 243 -11.76 5.08 3.04
CA TYR A 243 -12.14 4.06 4.02
C TYR A 243 -13.66 3.98 4.22
N GLU A 244 -14.37 5.11 4.06
CA GLU A 244 -15.84 5.23 4.12
C GLU A 244 -16.49 4.88 2.78
N ARG A 245 -16.24 3.65 2.31
CA ARG A 245 -16.85 3.18 1.05
C ARG A 245 -18.36 3.09 1.21
N HIS A 246 -19.10 3.59 0.22
CA HIS A 246 -20.53 3.40 0.15
C HIS A 246 -20.81 2.00 -0.40
N MET A 247 -20.87 1.01 0.49
CA MET A 247 -21.20 -0.36 0.12
C MET A 247 -22.72 -0.52 0.13
N ALA A 248 -23.31 -0.96 -0.99
CA ALA A 248 -24.75 -1.20 -1.07
C ALA A 248 -25.13 -2.11 -2.24
N PHE A 249 -26.42 -2.43 -2.32
CA PHE A 249 -27.03 -2.87 -3.56
C PHE A 249 -27.53 -1.66 -4.35
N TYR A 250 -27.20 -1.63 -5.64
CA TYR A 250 -27.52 -0.54 -6.55
C TYR A 250 -28.37 -1.05 -7.71
N GLU A 251 -29.50 -0.40 -7.96
CA GLU A 251 -30.31 -0.67 -9.15
C GLU A 251 -29.83 0.17 -10.33
N MET A 252 -29.49 -0.50 -11.43
CA MET A 252 -29.06 0.12 -12.67
C MET A 252 -30.25 0.79 -13.37
N LYS A 253 -30.24 2.11 -13.54
CA LYS A 253 -31.30 2.84 -14.26
C LYS A 253 -30.95 3.11 -15.71
N SER A 254 -29.73 3.56 -15.99
CA SER A 254 -29.29 3.76 -17.37
C SER A 254 -27.76 3.82 -17.48
N LEU A 255 -27.26 3.54 -18.68
CA LEU A 255 -25.88 3.81 -19.09
C LEU A 255 -25.91 4.86 -20.20
N LYS A 256 -25.32 6.03 -19.95
CA LYS A 256 -25.19 7.11 -20.93
C LYS A 256 -23.72 7.39 -21.19
N SER A 257 -23.23 6.95 -22.35
CA SER A 257 -21.81 7.02 -22.73
C SER A 257 -20.91 6.32 -21.70
N VAL A 258 -20.29 7.08 -20.80
CA VAL A 258 -19.33 6.62 -19.77
C VAL A 258 -19.83 6.91 -18.36
N THR A 259 -21.13 7.16 -18.21
CA THR A 259 -21.77 7.44 -16.92
C THR A 259 -22.92 6.46 -16.69
N LEU A 260 -22.80 5.68 -15.62
CA LEU A 260 -23.87 4.86 -15.08
C LEU A 260 -24.71 5.68 -14.11
N HIS A 261 -26.02 5.60 -14.28
CA HIS A 261 -26.99 6.12 -13.33
C HIS A 261 -27.57 4.96 -12.54
N VAL A 262 -27.39 5.00 -11.23
CA VAL A 262 -27.89 3.96 -10.32
C VAL A 262 -28.64 4.58 -9.15
N ILE A 263 -29.46 3.78 -8.49
CA ILE A 263 -30.11 4.13 -7.23
C ILE A 263 -29.61 3.18 -6.16
N ASN A 264 -29.15 3.71 -5.03
CA ASN A 264 -28.84 2.91 -3.84
C ASN A 264 -30.17 2.39 -3.25
N LEU A 265 -30.30 1.08 -3.12
CA LEU A 265 -31.54 0.45 -2.63
C LEU A 265 -31.85 0.73 -1.16
N ILE A 266 -30.85 1.10 -0.35
CA ILE A 266 -31.03 1.35 1.09
C ILE A 266 -31.67 2.71 1.32
N ASN A 267 -31.14 3.75 0.67
CA ASN A 267 -31.52 5.15 0.95
C ASN A 267 -32.19 5.85 -0.24
N ASN A 268 -32.43 5.14 -1.33
CA ASN A 268 -32.99 5.66 -2.59
C ASN A 268 -32.22 6.84 -3.21
N GLN A 269 -30.97 7.08 -2.81
CA GLN A 269 -30.17 8.17 -3.35
C GLN A 269 -29.65 7.81 -4.75
N PRO A 270 -29.71 8.75 -5.72
CA PRO A 270 -29.17 8.54 -7.05
C PRO A 270 -27.66 8.80 -7.09
N TYR A 271 -26.93 7.92 -7.76
CA TYR A 271 -25.50 8.06 -8.00
C TYR A 271 -25.18 8.14 -9.50
N LYS A 272 -24.19 8.95 -9.84
CA LYS A 272 -23.60 9.06 -11.18
C LYS A 272 -22.19 8.48 -11.14
N ILE A 273 -22.05 7.24 -11.59
CA ILE A 273 -20.81 6.50 -11.54
C ILE A 273 -20.10 6.61 -12.88
N ARG A 274 -18.84 7.03 -12.87
CA ARG A 274 -18.03 7.03 -14.08
C ARG A 274 -17.45 5.65 -14.32
N VAL A 275 -17.55 5.19 -15.57
CA VAL A 275 -17.05 3.90 -16.02
C VAL A 275 -16.17 4.04 -17.24
N ASP A 276 -15.37 3.00 -17.51
CA ASP A 276 -14.66 2.89 -18.77
C ASP A 276 -15.62 2.52 -19.91
N LYS A 277 -15.23 2.82 -21.15
CA LYS A 277 -16.03 2.62 -22.37
C LYS A 277 -16.34 1.14 -22.67
N ASN A 278 -15.62 0.22 -22.05
CA ASN A 278 -15.68 -1.21 -22.36
C ASN A 278 -16.59 -2.02 -21.43
N ILE A 279 -17.44 -1.38 -20.62
CA ILE A 279 -18.31 -2.13 -19.71
C ILE A 279 -19.65 -2.49 -20.39
N ASN A 280 -19.70 -3.70 -20.96
CA ASN A 280 -20.90 -4.26 -21.59
C ASN A 280 -21.78 -5.12 -20.65
N TYR A 281 -21.40 -5.26 -19.37
CA TYR A 281 -22.08 -6.17 -18.43
C TYR A 281 -23.26 -5.54 -17.68
N PHE A 282 -23.41 -4.21 -17.72
CA PHE A 282 -24.47 -3.51 -17.00
C PHE A 282 -25.68 -3.25 -17.90
N LYS A 283 -26.83 -3.82 -17.54
CA LYS A 283 -28.11 -3.60 -18.22
C LYS A 283 -29.08 -2.85 -17.29
N PRO A 284 -29.93 -1.94 -17.82
CA PRO A 284 -31.01 -1.35 -17.03
C PRO A 284 -31.86 -2.42 -16.33
N GLY A 285 -32.22 -2.16 -15.08
CA GLY A 285 -32.95 -3.08 -14.21
C GLY A 285 -32.09 -4.08 -13.44
N HIS A 286 -30.83 -4.32 -13.85
CA HIS A 286 -29.93 -5.19 -13.08
C HIS A 286 -29.62 -4.59 -11.71
N ILE A 287 -29.30 -5.46 -10.75
CA ILE A 287 -28.82 -5.08 -9.43
C ILE A 287 -27.32 -5.35 -9.34
N VAL A 288 -26.58 -4.43 -8.75
CA VAL A 288 -25.14 -4.58 -8.51
C VAL A 288 -24.88 -4.41 -7.03
N PHE A 289 -24.30 -5.42 -6.41
CA PHE A 289 -23.67 -5.28 -5.09
C PHE A 289 -22.24 -4.82 -5.28
N GLY A 290 -21.82 -3.79 -4.54
CA GLY A 290 -20.45 -3.31 -4.56
C GLY A 290 -20.28 -2.04 -3.74
N SER A 291 -19.07 -1.48 -3.81
CA SER A 291 -18.69 -0.27 -3.07
C SER A 291 -18.43 0.90 -4.02
N LEU A 292 -18.90 2.09 -3.63
CA LEU A 292 -18.61 3.34 -4.34
C LEU A 292 -17.67 4.23 -3.53
N VAL A 293 -16.72 4.86 -4.23
CA VAL A 293 -15.84 5.90 -3.69
C VAL A 293 -15.96 7.18 -4.51
N PRO A 294 -15.91 8.36 -3.87
CA PRO A 294 -15.92 9.63 -4.58
C PRO A 294 -14.50 9.99 -5.08
N TRP A 295 -14.40 10.64 -6.24
CA TRP A 295 -13.17 11.30 -6.73
C TRP A 295 -13.53 12.43 -7.70
N GLU A 296 -13.01 13.64 -7.47
CA GLU A 296 -13.22 14.79 -8.39
C GLU A 296 -14.71 15.02 -8.75
N GLY A 297 -15.59 14.97 -7.73
CA GLY A 297 -17.04 15.19 -7.89
C GLY A 297 -17.77 14.08 -8.65
N ARG A 298 -17.16 12.90 -8.84
CA ARG A 298 -17.74 11.73 -9.49
C ARG A 298 -17.61 10.50 -8.61
N TRP A 299 -18.47 9.50 -8.84
CA TRP A 299 -18.40 8.22 -8.15
C TRP A 299 -17.73 7.16 -9.01
N TYR A 300 -17.03 6.22 -8.36
CA TYR A 300 -16.33 5.10 -9.00
C TYR A 300 -16.58 3.83 -8.21
N TRP A 301 -16.66 2.69 -8.91
CA TRP A 301 -16.65 1.39 -8.26
C TRP A 301 -15.28 1.13 -7.59
N SER A 302 -15.31 0.56 -6.39
CA SER A 302 -14.14 0.05 -5.65
C SER A 302 -14.43 -1.37 -5.16
N GLY A 303 -13.38 -2.18 -4.99
CA GLY A 303 -13.48 -3.53 -4.45
C GLY A 303 -14.12 -4.55 -5.39
N GLU A 304 -14.75 -5.58 -4.80
CA GLU A 304 -15.49 -6.60 -5.53
C GLU A 304 -16.86 -6.06 -5.98
N GLN A 305 -17.30 -6.42 -7.19
CA GLN A 305 -18.67 -6.19 -7.65
C GLN A 305 -19.34 -7.51 -8.02
N LYS A 306 -20.62 -7.66 -7.63
CA LYS A 306 -21.46 -8.80 -8.03
C LYS A 306 -22.72 -8.28 -8.72
N ALA A 307 -22.88 -8.66 -9.98
CA ALA A 307 -24.05 -8.31 -10.77
C ALA A 307 -25.11 -9.42 -10.69
N TYR A 308 -26.36 -9.00 -10.56
CA TYR A 308 -27.53 -9.85 -10.49
C TYR A 308 -28.58 -9.37 -11.52
N PRO A 309 -29.42 -10.27 -12.03
CA PRO A 309 -30.63 -9.89 -12.75
C PRO A 309 -31.54 -8.98 -11.91
N ALA A 310 -32.55 -8.41 -12.54
CA ALA A 310 -33.55 -7.62 -11.84
C ALA A 310 -34.23 -8.43 -10.73
N PHE A 311 -34.35 -7.85 -9.54
CA PHE A 311 -35.06 -8.43 -8.42
C PHE A 311 -36.54 -8.02 -8.46
N PRO A 312 -37.48 -8.92 -8.13
CA PRO A 312 -38.83 -8.52 -7.72
C PRO A 312 -38.78 -7.57 -6.51
N GLU A 313 -39.76 -6.68 -6.38
CA GLU A 313 -39.78 -5.69 -5.28
C GLU A 313 -39.70 -6.31 -3.88
N ALA A 314 -40.38 -7.44 -3.66
CA ALA A 314 -40.30 -8.17 -2.38
C ALA A 314 -38.85 -8.63 -2.06
N THR A 315 -38.10 -9.06 -3.07
CA THR A 315 -36.69 -9.47 -2.92
C THR A 315 -35.79 -8.26 -2.69
N LYS A 316 -36.07 -7.11 -3.32
CA LYS A 316 -35.32 -5.87 -3.05
C LYS A 316 -35.44 -5.47 -1.58
N GLN A 317 -36.66 -5.48 -1.04
CA GLN A 317 -36.89 -5.14 0.37
C GLN A 317 -36.18 -6.11 1.31
N GLN A 318 -36.28 -7.43 1.04
CA GLN A 318 -35.59 -8.44 1.83
C GLN A 318 -34.07 -8.23 1.87
N VAL A 319 -33.45 -7.91 0.73
CA VAL A 319 -32.01 -7.67 0.64
C VAL A 319 -31.59 -6.42 1.42
N VAL A 320 -32.40 -5.35 1.39
CA VAL A 320 -32.19 -4.14 2.20
C VAL A 320 -32.28 -4.46 3.69
N ASP A 321 -33.32 -5.17 4.11
CA ASP A 321 -33.55 -5.54 5.51
C ASP A 321 -32.42 -6.43 6.05
N ASP A 322 -31.97 -7.40 5.27
CA ASP A 322 -30.85 -8.28 5.63
C ASP A 322 -29.52 -7.51 5.72
N MET A 323 -29.32 -6.53 4.84
CA MET A 323 -28.12 -5.69 4.87
C MET A 323 -28.10 -4.77 6.10
N LEU A 324 -29.21 -4.11 6.41
CA LEU A 324 -29.35 -3.27 7.61
C LEU A 324 -29.23 -4.08 8.91
N ARG A 325 -29.70 -5.33 8.92
CA ARG A 325 -29.54 -6.23 10.08
C ARG A 325 -28.08 -6.60 10.31
N ARG A 326 -27.31 -6.85 9.25
CA ARG A 326 -25.89 -7.24 9.34
C ARG A 326 -24.95 -6.06 9.55
N MET A 327 -25.31 -4.90 9.01
CA MET A 327 -24.49 -3.70 9.02
C MET A 327 -25.35 -2.48 9.39
N PRO A 328 -25.70 -2.33 10.69
CA PRO A 328 -26.65 -1.31 11.15
C PRO A 328 -26.18 0.13 10.93
N ASN A 329 -24.88 0.33 10.66
CA ASN A 329 -24.28 1.65 10.44
C ASN A 329 -24.15 2.03 8.95
N VAL A 330 -24.68 1.24 8.02
CA VAL A 330 -24.69 1.60 6.59
C VAL A 330 -25.83 2.59 6.33
N VAL A 331 -25.49 3.84 5.99
CA VAL A 331 -26.44 4.93 5.66
C VAL A 331 -26.14 5.53 4.29
#